data_AF-A0AAW0GJ96-F1
#
_entry.id   AF-A0AAW0GJ96-F1
#
_cell.length_a   1.000
_cell.length_b   1.000
_cell.length_c   1.000
_cell.angle_alpha   90.00
_cell.angle_beta   90.00
_cell.angle_gamma   90.00
#
_symmetry.space_group_name_H-M   'P 1'
#
loop_
_entity.id
_entity.type
_entity.pdbx_description
1 polymer ?
#
loop_
_entity_poly.entity_id
_entity_poly.type
_entity_poly.pdbx_seq_one_letter_code
_entity_poly.pdbx_strand_id
1 'polypeptide(L)'
;MYPKLVALDTDWTIFWGWLDEKKWGKGGGAYSKVEDNIAKVNYWDIQDLSNPKNKCGMYADIPRIISDILQNQAKIAIVSRNTSKAMCDRALWHWTVPDASGQQRPLIELVDYDEVYNLDKTTHFRKIKDWSGIDYSDMILYDDEAINNTTEMMLGVTFQVSRDQKGLTWANYQEGLDTWRRNKAIYSPWHGLQLDLYPKKKFLGYSGMDLETIKLLEAGGRRHDRKEAARWGFAMYVADDPAIAKYFSDWIKKTAFGTQAQTIVCAIYARDGDIFDNMNKIWVPDDIKLQTNVNCGDEFKIGWSQEDRDRQVAAWGVKKPYVLFSRHPNMGNYWGRFPVPNNGRWNEMVIYPQVQENLILTIRLSDSELANAISNSATRHEHYENRFSAWNITVPSPTQGDFKAHSEHFA
;
A
#
# COMPACT_ATOMS: atom_id res chain seq x y z
N MET A 1 17.72 -1.84 -12.07
CA MET A 1 17.52 -1.02 -10.86
C MET A 1 17.10 -1.94 -9.73
N TYR A 2 17.58 -1.69 -8.52
CA TYR A 2 17.36 -2.52 -7.33
C TYR A 2 17.16 -1.59 -6.10
N PRO A 3 16.30 -1.94 -5.12
CA PRO A 3 16.10 -1.13 -3.91
C PRO A 3 17.40 -0.97 -3.11
N LYS A 4 17.55 0.12 -2.35
CA LYS A 4 18.74 0.29 -1.49
C LYS A 4 18.65 -0.55 -0.22
N LEU A 5 17.44 -0.90 0.21
CA LEU A 5 17.20 -1.69 1.41
C LEU A 5 16.05 -2.69 1.19
N VAL A 6 16.27 -3.93 1.58
CA VAL A 6 15.27 -5.00 1.61
C VAL A 6 15.05 -5.42 3.05
N ALA A 7 13.84 -5.18 3.54
CA ALA A 7 13.40 -5.55 4.87
C ALA A 7 12.59 -6.85 4.82
N LEU A 8 12.86 -7.74 5.77
CA LEU A 8 12.25 -9.04 5.90
C LEU A 8 11.64 -9.18 7.30
N ASP A 9 10.37 -9.59 7.36
CA ASP A 9 9.80 -10.12 8.59
C ASP A 9 10.38 -11.50 8.95
N THR A 10 10.16 -11.95 10.18
CA THR A 10 10.68 -13.22 10.68
C THR A 10 9.69 -14.37 10.53
N ASP A 11 8.72 -14.45 11.43
CA ASP A 11 7.80 -15.57 11.55
C ASP A 11 6.93 -15.65 10.29
N TRP A 12 6.77 -16.83 9.70
CA TRP A 12 6.07 -17.07 8.41
C TRP A 12 6.57 -16.30 7.18
N THR A 13 7.70 -15.59 7.30
CA THR A 13 8.36 -14.89 6.18
C THR A 13 9.74 -15.50 5.89
N ILE A 14 10.71 -15.39 6.82
CA ILE A 14 12.02 -16.04 6.71
C ILE A 14 11.93 -17.52 7.10
N PHE A 15 11.11 -17.86 8.10
CA PHE A 15 10.96 -19.23 8.57
C PHE A 15 9.51 -19.56 8.90
N TRP A 16 9.12 -20.83 8.77
CA TRP A 16 7.80 -21.28 9.23
C TRP A 16 7.80 -21.53 10.74
N GLY A 17 6.62 -21.44 11.36
CA GLY A 17 6.44 -21.60 12.80
C GLY A 17 6.56 -20.28 13.56
N TRP A 18 6.37 -20.36 14.88
CA TRP A 18 6.38 -19.20 15.77
C TRP A 18 7.45 -19.34 16.84
N LEU A 19 8.36 -18.37 16.92
CA LEU A 19 9.24 -18.18 18.07
C LEU A 19 8.44 -17.49 19.18
N ASP A 20 7.95 -18.28 20.13
CA ASP A 20 7.04 -17.82 21.19
C ASP A 20 7.70 -18.03 22.56
N GLU A 21 8.20 -16.95 23.16
CA GLU A 21 8.87 -16.98 24.47
C GLU A 21 7.99 -17.49 25.62
N LYS A 22 6.66 -17.57 25.42
CA LYS A 22 5.74 -18.17 26.39
C LYS A 22 5.66 -19.69 26.26
N LYS A 23 6.04 -20.26 25.12
CA LYS A 23 6.00 -21.70 24.84
C LYS A 23 7.38 -22.35 24.85
N TRP A 24 8.39 -21.64 24.36
CA TRP A 24 9.75 -22.16 24.25
C TRP A 24 10.49 -22.09 25.60
N GLY A 25 11.39 -23.04 25.84
CA GLY A 25 12.23 -23.08 27.03
C GLY A 25 11.42 -23.19 28.33
N LYS A 26 10.41 -24.06 28.34
CA LYS A 26 9.51 -24.27 29.49
C LYS A 26 9.64 -25.70 30.03
N GLY A 27 9.51 -25.82 31.35
CA GLY A 27 9.53 -27.11 32.04
C GLY A 27 10.89 -27.46 32.65
N GLY A 28 10.97 -28.66 33.22
CA GLY A 28 12.18 -29.14 33.88
C GLY A 28 13.34 -29.34 32.89
N GLY A 29 14.51 -28.79 33.21
CA GLY A 29 15.72 -28.92 32.39
C GLY A 29 15.91 -27.82 31.33
N ALA A 30 14.97 -26.87 31.22
CA ALA A 30 15.14 -25.71 30.36
C ALA A 30 16.25 -24.78 30.89
N TYR A 31 17.03 -24.20 29.97
CA TYR A 31 17.95 -23.11 30.28
C TYR A 31 17.19 -21.87 30.73
N SER A 32 17.81 -21.08 31.62
CA SER A 32 17.19 -19.88 32.20
C SER A 32 16.88 -18.81 31.15
N LYS A 33 17.77 -18.63 30.17
CA LYS A 33 17.55 -17.80 29.00
C LYS A 33 16.79 -18.58 27.95
N VAL A 34 15.68 -18.02 27.47
CA VAL A 34 14.77 -18.74 26.57
C VAL A 34 15.46 -19.08 25.24
N GLU A 35 16.27 -18.16 24.71
CA GLU A 35 17.03 -18.33 23.48
C GLU A 35 18.08 -19.45 23.57
N ASP A 36 18.63 -19.74 24.74
CA ASP A 36 19.60 -20.82 24.92
C ASP A 36 18.96 -22.22 24.84
N ASN A 37 17.62 -22.28 24.81
CA ASN A 37 16.88 -23.52 24.53
C ASN A 37 16.70 -23.77 23.02
N ILE A 38 17.09 -22.85 22.13
CA ILE A 38 16.98 -23.03 20.68
C ILE A 38 18.18 -23.82 20.17
N ALA A 39 17.94 -25.04 19.69
CA ALA A 39 18.97 -25.89 19.11
C ALA A 39 18.77 -26.11 17.61
N LYS A 40 19.88 -26.08 16.88
CA LYS A 40 19.94 -26.49 15.47
C LYS A 40 19.73 -27.99 15.35
N VAL A 41 18.81 -28.40 14.48
CA VAL A 41 18.54 -29.82 14.17
C VAL A 41 19.26 -30.20 12.88
N ASN A 42 19.11 -29.40 11.84
CA ASN A 42 19.76 -29.58 10.55
C ASN A 42 20.00 -28.22 9.89
N TYR A 43 20.28 -28.19 8.58
CA TYR A 43 20.49 -26.93 7.86
C TYR A 43 19.25 -26.01 7.86
N TRP A 44 18.05 -26.61 7.81
CA TRP A 44 16.76 -25.92 7.69
C TRP A 44 16.08 -25.70 9.03
N ASP A 45 16.21 -26.64 9.97
CA ASP A 45 15.33 -26.69 11.15
C ASP A 45 16.05 -26.36 12.46
N ILE A 46 15.34 -25.65 13.32
CA ILE A 46 15.64 -25.45 14.74
C ILE A 46 14.49 -25.99 15.59
N GLN A 47 14.79 -26.39 16.82
CA GLN A 47 13.79 -26.82 17.78
C GLN A 47 14.12 -26.37 19.20
N ASP A 48 13.11 -26.37 20.05
CA ASP A 48 13.26 -26.19 21.49
C ASP A 48 13.83 -27.47 22.12
N LEU A 49 14.92 -27.33 22.88
CA LEU A 49 15.53 -28.41 23.65
C LEU A 49 14.60 -28.96 24.73
N SER A 50 13.77 -28.11 25.33
CA SER A 50 12.85 -28.50 26.40
C SER A 50 11.59 -29.19 25.87
N ASN A 51 11.21 -28.94 24.63
CA ASN A 51 10.07 -29.55 23.97
C ASN A 51 10.22 -29.57 22.44
N PRO A 52 10.70 -30.68 21.84
CA PRO A 52 10.93 -30.77 20.39
C PRO A 52 9.69 -30.59 19.49
N LYS A 53 8.47 -30.51 20.07
CA LYS A 53 7.26 -30.15 19.32
C LYS A 53 7.26 -28.67 18.93
N ASN A 54 7.92 -27.82 19.70
CA ASN A 54 8.18 -26.43 19.35
C ASN A 54 9.36 -26.40 18.38
N LYS A 55 9.11 -26.07 17.12
CA LYS A 55 10.12 -26.05 16.06
C LYS A 55 9.80 -24.99 15.01
N CYS A 56 10.84 -24.51 14.35
CA CYS A 56 10.77 -23.59 13.22
C CYS A 56 11.77 -24.04 12.15
N GLY A 57 11.57 -23.61 10.90
CA GLY A 57 12.51 -23.91 9.83
C GLY A 57 12.58 -22.83 8.77
N MET A 58 13.80 -22.52 8.31
CA MET A 58 14.04 -21.52 7.27
C MET A 58 13.43 -21.97 5.94
N TYR A 59 12.74 -21.07 5.25
CA TYR A 59 12.19 -21.37 3.93
C TYR A 59 13.29 -21.59 2.90
N ALA A 60 13.05 -22.50 1.95
CA ALA A 60 14.06 -23.01 1.03
C ALA A 60 14.70 -21.94 0.12
N ASP A 61 13.95 -20.89 -0.22
CA ASP A 61 14.42 -19.81 -1.11
C ASP A 61 15.22 -18.72 -0.38
N ILE A 62 15.22 -18.68 0.96
CA ILE A 62 15.91 -17.63 1.73
C ILE A 62 17.40 -17.52 1.40
N PRO A 63 18.20 -18.61 1.34
CA PRO A 63 19.60 -18.50 0.97
C PRO A 63 19.83 -17.84 -0.39
N ARG A 64 18.96 -18.14 -1.37
CA ARG A 64 19.01 -17.54 -2.71
C ARG A 64 18.62 -16.06 -2.69
N ILE A 65 17.58 -15.71 -1.93
CA ILE A 65 17.11 -14.33 -1.79
C ILE A 65 18.19 -13.45 -1.13
N ILE A 66 18.77 -13.90 -0.02
CA ILE A 66 19.84 -13.17 0.67
C ILE A 66 21.05 -12.98 -0.25
N SER A 67 21.43 -14.01 -1.00
CA SER A 67 22.51 -13.90 -2.00
C SER A 67 22.21 -12.84 -3.05
N ASP A 68 20.98 -12.77 -3.57
CA ASP A 68 20.57 -11.77 -4.57
C ASP A 68 20.60 -10.34 -4.00
N ILE A 69 20.13 -10.14 -2.76
CA ILE A 69 20.19 -8.84 -2.07
C ILE A 69 21.64 -8.35 -1.95
N LEU A 70 22.55 -9.22 -1.49
CA LEU A 70 23.96 -8.91 -1.29
C LEU A 70 24.69 -8.64 -2.62
N GLN A 71 24.42 -9.44 -3.66
CA GLN A 71 25.00 -9.25 -4.99
C GLN A 71 24.59 -7.91 -5.62
N ASN A 72 23.39 -7.42 -5.28
CA ASN A 72 22.91 -6.11 -5.71
C ASN A 72 23.29 -4.97 -4.72
N GLN A 73 24.12 -5.25 -3.71
CA GLN A 73 24.64 -4.29 -2.73
C GLN A 73 23.55 -3.57 -1.92
N ALA A 74 22.38 -4.20 -1.79
CA ALA A 74 21.32 -3.66 -0.97
C ALA A 74 21.51 -4.06 0.50
N LYS A 75 21.02 -3.19 1.38
CA LYS A 75 21.04 -3.40 2.83
C LYS A 75 19.95 -4.38 3.24
N ILE A 76 20.27 -5.27 4.17
CA ILE A 76 19.29 -6.21 4.74
C ILE A 76 18.80 -5.65 6.07
N ALA A 77 17.48 -5.55 6.21
CA ALA A 77 16.85 -5.25 7.49
C ALA A 77 16.00 -6.43 7.96
N ILE A 78 16.09 -6.77 9.23
CA ILE A 78 15.10 -7.59 9.92
C ILE A 78 14.13 -6.65 10.61
N VAL A 79 12.85 -6.82 10.32
CA VAL A 79 11.79 -5.99 10.87
C VAL A 79 10.71 -6.91 11.38
N SER A 80 10.57 -7.08 12.69
CA SER A 80 9.63 -8.05 13.26
C SER A 80 8.91 -7.55 14.51
N ARG A 81 7.64 -7.96 14.64
CA ARG A 81 6.82 -7.70 15.83
C ARG A 81 6.98 -8.74 16.92
N ASN A 82 7.89 -9.70 16.75
CA ASN A 82 8.17 -10.71 17.77
C ASN A 82 8.56 -10.04 19.11
N THR A 83 8.09 -10.61 20.22
CA THR A 83 8.35 -10.05 21.55
C THR A 83 9.74 -10.38 22.09
N SER A 84 10.44 -11.34 21.49
CA SER A 84 11.77 -11.76 21.91
C SER A 84 12.79 -11.61 20.78
N LYS A 85 13.48 -10.47 20.80
CA LYS A 85 14.63 -10.22 19.91
C LYS A 85 15.70 -11.30 20.05
N ALA A 86 16.07 -11.66 21.28
CA ALA A 86 17.13 -12.64 21.53
C ALA A 86 16.83 -14.02 20.91
N MET A 87 15.55 -14.45 20.91
CA MET A 87 15.15 -15.68 20.23
C MET A 87 15.30 -15.58 18.72
N CYS A 88 14.86 -14.47 18.12
CA CYS A 88 15.00 -14.23 16.67
C CYS A 88 16.48 -14.23 16.27
N ASP A 89 17.32 -13.47 16.99
CA ASP A 89 18.76 -13.40 16.74
C ASP A 89 19.40 -14.79 16.82
N ARG A 90 19.03 -15.59 17.82
CA ARG A 90 19.55 -16.95 17.99
C ARG A 90 19.12 -17.88 16.87
N ALA A 91 17.86 -17.79 16.43
CA ALA A 91 17.37 -18.56 15.29
C ALA A 91 18.14 -18.21 14.00
N LEU A 92 18.25 -16.90 13.71
CA LEU A 92 19.00 -16.37 12.57
C LEU A 92 20.51 -16.65 12.65
N TRP A 93 21.06 -16.88 13.86
CA TRP A 93 22.44 -17.33 14.03
C TRP A 93 22.64 -18.79 13.60
N HIS A 94 21.69 -19.68 13.90
CA HIS A 94 21.80 -21.11 13.57
C HIS A 94 21.68 -21.38 12.07
N TRP A 95 20.89 -20.57 11.37
CA TRP A 95 20.75 -20.62 9.92
C TRP A 95 21.89 -19.89 9.22
N THR A 96 22.60 -20.60 8.36
CA THR A 96 23.71 -20.05 7.59
C THR A 96 23.33 -19.94 6.13
N VAL A 97 23.67 -18.83 5.49
CA VAL A 97 23.44 -18.57 4.07
C VAL A 97 24.73 -18.08 3.39
N PRO A 98 24.86 -18.22 2.06
CA PRO A 98 26.00 -17.68 1.34
C PRO A 98 26.04 -16.14 1.42
N ASP A 99 27.20 -15.58 1.72
CA ASP A 99 27.48 -14.16 1.56
C ASP A 99 27.81 -13.80 0.09
N ALA A 100 28.20 -12.55 -0.18
CA ALA A 100 28.54 -12.08 -1.52
C ALA A 100 29.74 -12.83 -2.15
N SER A 101 30.61 -13.45 -1.34
CA SER A 101 31.74 -14.28 -1.80
C SER A 101 31.38 -15.76 -1.95
N GLY A 102 30.15 -16.15 -1.59
CA GLY A 102 29.68 -17.53 -1.56
C GLY A 102 30.05 -18.29 -0.28
N GLN A 103 30.66 -17.62 0.72
CA GLN A 103 30.99 -18.24 2.00
C GLN A 103 29.73 -18.34 2.88
N GLN A 104 29.53 -19.49 3.53
CA GLN A 104 28.42 -19.66 4.47
C GLN A 104 28.65 -18.83 5.75
N ARG A 105 27.69 -17.97 6.09
CA ARG A 105 27.69 -17.11 7.27
C ARG A 105 26.36 -17.20 7.99
N PRO A 106 26.31 -17.09 9.33
CA PRO A 106 25.06 -16.89 10.06
C PRO A 106 24.26 -15.75 9.45
N LEU A 107 22.96 -15.95 9.20
CA LEU A 107 22.12 -14.95 8.54
C LEU A 107 22.13 -13.62 9.30
N ILE A 108 22.13 -13.67 10.64
CA ILE A 108 22.19 -12.48 11.48
C ILE A 108 23.45 -11.63 11.27
N GLU A 109 24.58 -12.23 10.86
CA GLU A 109 25.83 -11.48 10.60
C GLU A 109 25.77 -10.66 9.30
N LEU A 110 24.77 -10.92 8.45
CA LEU A 110 24.56 -10.25 7.17
C LEU A 110 23.51 -9.13 7.26
N VAL A 111 22.90 -8.94 8.44
CA VAL A 111 21.84 -7.96 8.69
C VAL A 111 22.47 -6.61 9.04
N ASP A 112 22.09 -5.55 8.33
CA ASP A 112 22.53 -4.18 8.60
C ASP A 112 21.66 -3.48 9.65
N TYR A 113 20.36 -3.77 9.66
CA TYR A 113 19.39 -3.17 10.58
C TYR A 113 18.50 -4.23 11.21
N ASP A 114 18.45 -4.27 12.54
CA ASP A 114 17.80 -5.34 13.28
C ASP A 114 16.77 -4.76 14.26
N GLU A 115 15.57 -4.57 13.75
CA GLU A 115 14.45 -3.96 14.45
C GLU A 115 13.43 -5.05 14.81
N VAL A 116 13.58 -5.65 15.99
CA VAL A 116 12.67 -6.70 16.50
C VAL A 116 12.07 -6.27 17.83
N TYR A 117 10.80 -5.85 17.80
CA TYR A 117 10.01 -5.50 18.99
C TYR A 117 8.53 -5.33 18.61
N ASN A 118 7.63 -5.54 19.57
CA ASN A 118 6.19 -5.50 19.33
C ASN A 118 5.63 -4.07 19.22
N LEU A 119 5.92 -3.38 18.12
CA LEU A 119 5.33 -2.10 17.71
C LEU A 119 4.91 -2.14 16.23
N ASP A 120 4.18 -1.13 15.75
CA ASP A 120 3.84 -1.09 14.33
C ASP A 120 5.10 -1.01 13.46
N LYS A 121 5.05 -1.65 12.29
CA LYS A 121 6.16 -1.67 11.33
C LYS A 121 6.52 -0.25 10.85
N THR A 122 5.60 0.71 10.94
CA THR A 122 5.92 2.13 10.67
C THR A 122 6.96 2.70 11.65
N THR A 123 6.96 2.29 12.92
CA THR A 123 7.96 2.72 13.91
C THR A 123 9.34 2.17 13.58
N HIS A 124 9.39 0.90 13.16
CA HIS A 124 10.62 0.25 12.74
C HIS A 124 11.26 0.97 11.54
N PHE A 125 10.46 1.27 10.52
CA PHE A 125 10.94 1.97 9.33
C PHE A 125 11.36 3.41 9.60
N ARG A 126 10.71 4.14 10.53
CA ARG A 126 11.19 5.45 10.98
C ARG A 126 12.60 5.36 11.57
N LYS A 127 12.83 4.40 12.46
CA LYS A 127 14.14 4.18 13.05
C LYS A 127 15.19 3.78 12.00
N ILE A 128 14.85 2.89 11.07
CA ILE A 128 15.73 2.54 9.94
C ILE A 128 16.06 3.77 9.09
N LYS A 129 15.09 4.62 8.77
CA LYS A 129 15.34 5.86 8.02
C LYS A 129 16.26 6.81 8.78
N ASP A 130 16.06 6.97 10.09
CA ASP A 130 16.91 7.83 10.92
C ASP A 130 18.37 7.36 10.93
N TRP A 131 18.62 6.05 11.00
CA TRP A 131 19.97 5.47 10.99
C TRP A 131 20.61 5.41 9.61
N SER A 132 19.83 5.05 8.58
CA SER A 132 20.33 4.78 7.23
C SER A 132 20.38 6.01 6.34
N GLY A 133 19.50 6.99 6.57
CA GLY A 133 19.22 8.08 5.65
C GLY A 133 18.56 7.65 4.33
N ILE A 134 18.23 6.37 4.14
CA ILE A 134 17.63 5.87 2.91
C ILE A 134 16.18 6.36 2.82
N ASP A 135 15.74 6.74 1.62
CA ASP A 135 14.36 7.14 1.40
C ASP A 135 13.42 5.93 1.38
N TYR A 136 12.22 6.08 1.93
CA TYR A 136 11.24 4.99 1.98
C TYR A 136 10.92 4.44 0.59
N SER A 137 10.91 5.31 -0.43
CA SER A 137 10.69 4.88 -1.82
C SER A 137 11.81 3.96 -2.35
N ASP A 138 12.99 3.92 -1.71
CA ASP A 138 14.10 3.01 -2.02
C ASP A 138 14.10 1.74 -1.14
N MET A 139 13.04 1.50 -0.37
CA MET A 139 12.89 0.35 0.52
C MET A 139 11.77 -0.59 0.06
N ILE A 140 11.93 -1.88 0.33
CA ILE A 140 10.86 -2.89 0.21
C ILE A 140 10.72 -3.64 1.53
N LEU A 141 9.48 -3.93 1.94
CA LEU A 141 9.15 -4.85 3.03
C LEU A 141 8.47 -6.11 2.46
N TYR A 142 9.00 -7.27 2.85
CA TYR A 142 8.35 -8.57 2.69
C TYR A 142 7.84 -9.07 4.05
N ASP A 143 6.57 -9.44 4.13
CA ASP A 143 5.87 -9.76 5.38
C ASP A 143 4.66 -10.66 5.06
N ASP A 144 4.27 -11.59 5.93
CA ASP A 144 3.12 -12.46 5.69
C ASP A 144 1.78 -11.82 6.11
N GLU A 145 1.83 -10.81 6.98
CA GLU A 145 0.64 -10.19 7.57
C GLU A 145 0.24 -8.91 6.83
N ALA A 146 -0.85 -8.98 6.06
CA ALA A 146 -1.32 -7.88 5.20
C ALA A 146 -1.63 -6.57 5.95
N ILE A 147 -1.88 -6.62 7.27
CA ILE A 147 -2.03 -5.43 8.14
C ILE A 147 -0.80 -4.51 8.10
N ASN A 148 0.38 -5.07 7.84
CA ASN A 148 1.63 -4.33 7.76
C ASN A 148 1.76 -3.48 6.48
N ASN A 149 0.79 -3.57 5.54
CA ASN A 149 0.67 -2.67 4.39
C ASN A 149 0.52 -1.19 4.79
N THR A 150 0.20 -0.91 6.06
CA THR A 150 0.22 0.43 6.64
C THR A 150 1.58 1.12 6.44
N THR A 151 2.68 0.37 6.37
CA THR A 151 4.02 0.92 6.02
C THR A 151 4.05 1.53 4.63
N GLU A 152 3.46 0.84 3.66
CA GLU A 152 3.33 1.33 2.29
C GLU A 152 2.42 2.54 2.22
N MET A 153 1.26 2.49 2.89
CA MET A 153 0.30 3.59 2.87
C MET A 153 0.86 4.85 3.53
N MET A 154 1.50 4.71 4.69
CA MET A 154 1.89 5.85 5.53
C MET A 154 3.30 6.38 5.27
N LEU A 155 4.22 5.55 4.75
CA LEU A 155 5.64 5.92 4.62
C LEU A 155 6.17 5.83 3.19
N GLY A 156 5.70 4.89 2.37
CA GLY A 156 6.19 4.73 0.99
C GLY A 156 7.12 3.60 0.72
N VAL A 157 7.32 2.76 1.72
CA VAL A 157 7.99 1.48 1.55
C VAL A 157 7.14 0.65 0.59
N THR A 158 7.75 0.06 -0.44
CA THR A 158 7.00 -0.91 -1.25
C THR A 158 6.71 -2.15 -0.40
N PHE A 159 5.46 -2.61 -0.37
CA PHE A 159 5.07 -3.74 0.46
C PHE A 159 4.64 -4.94 -0.38
N GLN A 160 5.17 -6.12 -0.04
CA GLN A 160 4.87 -7.39 -0.71
C GLN A 160 4.46 -8.44 0.33
N VAL A 161 3.22 -8.94 0.21
CA VAL A 161 2.68 -9.94 1.14
C VAL A 161 3.17 -11.35 0.77
N SER A 162 3.70 -12.08 1.75
CA SER A 162 4.01 -13.52 1.68
C SER A 162 2.80 -14.34 2.13
N ARG A 163 1.77 -14.42 1.27
CA ARG A 163 0.48 -15.03 1.63
C ARG A 163 0.54 -16.53 1.93
N ASP A 164 -0.51 -16.99 2.59
CA ASP A 164 -0.87 -18.39 2.79
C ASP A 164 0.18 -19.20 3.57
N GLN A 165 0.99 -18.55 4.42
CA GLN A 165 2.02 -19.20 5.22
C GLN A 165 3.05 -19.99 4.38
N LYS A 166 3.24 -19.59 3.12
CA LYS A 166 4.20 -20.21 2.19
C LYS A 166 5.62 -19.67 2.36
N GLY A 167 5.80 -18.65 3.19
CA GLY A 167 7.07 -17.96 3.33
C GLY A 167 7.39 -17.08 2.14
N LEU A 168 8.52 -16.39 2.25
CA LEU A 168 9.07 -15.62 1.15
C LEU A 168 9.70 -16.57 0.12
N THR A 169 8.95 -16.83 -0.95
CA THR A 169 9.43 -17.60 -2.11
C THR A 169 10.17 -16.71 -3.09
N TRP A 170 10.99 -17.30 -3.97
CA TRP A 170 11.69 -16.58 -5.02
C TRP A 170 10.73 -15.83 -5.95
N ALA A 171 9.58 -16.43 -6.28
CA ALA A 171 8.58 -15.81 -7.13
C ALA A 171 7.94 -14.58 -6.48
N ASN A 172 7.56 -14.68 -5.19
CA ASN A 172 7.01 -13.56 -4.43
C ASN A 172 8.05 -12.45 -4.24
N TYR A 173 9.31 -12.82 -3.98
CA TYR A 173 10.43 -11.90 -3.91
C TYR A 173 10.60 -11.09 -5.20
N GLN A 174 10.64 -11.76 -6.36
CA GLN A 174 10.73 -11.08 -7.66
C GLN A 174 9.51 -10.21 -7.94
N GLU A 175 8.30 -10.63 -7.55
CA GLU A 175 7.10 -9.81 -7.68
C GLU A 175 7.19 -8.50 -6.87
N GLY A 176 7.73 -8.55 -5.65
CA GLY A 176 7.99 -7.36 -4.84
C GLY A 176 8.99 -6.40 -5.50
N LEU A 177 10.09 -6.93 -6.06
CA LEU A 177 11.06 -6.13 -6.82
C LEU A 177 10.43 -5.48 -8.05
N ASP A 178 9.58 -6.22 -8.77
CA ASP A 178 8.89 -5.67 -9.94
C ASP A 178 7.87 -4.60 -9.56
N THR A 179 7.15 -4.76 -8.45
CA THR A 179 6.27 -3.72 -7.90
C THR A 179 7.05 -2.45 -7.57
N TRP A 180 8.21 -2.60 -6.91
CA TRP A 180 9.08 -1.47 -6.61
C TRP A 180 9.56 -0.76 -7.88
N ARG A 181 10.00 -1.51 -8.91
CA ARG A 181 10.39 -0.94 -10.20
C ARG A 181 9.25 -0.17 -10.87
N ARG A 182 8.01 -0.68 -10.79
CA ARG A 182 6.84 0.03 -11.33
C ARG A 182 6.50 1.30 -10.53
N ASN A 183 6.68 1.30 -9.21
CA ASN A 183 6.58 2.52 -8.40
C ASN A 183 7.60 3.57 -8.84
N LYS A 184 8.84 3.16 -9.14
CA LYS A 184 9.87 4.07 -9.69
C LYS A 184 9.54 4.60 -11.08
N ALA A 185 8.90 3.77 -11.91
CA ALA A 185 8.56 4.15 -13.28
C ALA A 185 7.49 5.25 -13.37
N ILE A 186 6.68 5.43 -12.33
CA ILE A 186 5.62 6.46 -12.30
C ILE A 186 6.07 7.78 -11.65
N TYR A 187 7.35 7.91 -11.28
CA TYR A 187 7.86 9.12 -10.65
C TYR A 187 7.96 10.29 -11.65
N SER A 188 7.20 11.35 -11.37
CA SER A 188 7.37 12.69 -11.92
C SER A 188 7.95 13.59 -10.84
N PRO A 189 9.02 14.36 -11.10
CA PRO A 189 9.59 15.28 -10.12
C PRO A 189 8.57 16.27 -9.53
N TRP A 190 8.78 16.65 -8.27
CA TRP A 190 8.02 17.69 -7.60
C TRP A 190 8.73 19.04 -7.77
N HIS A 191 8.02 20.02 -8.35
CA HIS A 191 8.53 21.37 -8.60
C HIS A 191 7.75 22.45 -7.83
N GLY A 192 6.84 22.05 -6.93
CA GLY A 192 5.95 22.97 -6.22
C GLY A 192 4.55 23.02 -6.82
N LEU A 193 3.78 24.05 -6.45
CA LEU A 193 2.33 24.11 -6.71
C LEU A 193 1.93 24.83 -8.00
N GLN A 194 2.85 25.50 -8.68
CA GLN A 194 2.50 26.27 -9.87
C GLN A 194 2.30 25.32 -11.06
N LEU A 195 1.14 25.41 -11.71
CA LEU A 195 0.74 24.49 -12.79
C LEU A 195 1.61 24.62 -14.05
N ASP A 196 2.17 25.79 -14.32
CA ASP A 196 3.05 26.06 -15.46
C ASP A 196 4.41 25.34 -15.35
N LEU A 197 4.83 24.96 -14.14
CA LEU A 197 6.03 24.13 -13.90
C LEU A 197 5.88 22.68 -14.43
N TYR A 198 4.66 22.27 -14.79
CA TYR A 198 4.34 20.95 -15.31
C TYR A 198 3.79 21.07 -16.73
N PRO A 199 4.66 21.09 -17.76
CA PRO A 199 4.23 21.31 -19.14
C PRO A 199 3.35 20.17 -19.68
N LYS A 200 3.54 18.95 -19.16
CA LYS A 200 2.75 17.76 -19.52
C LYS A 200 1.59 17.49 -18.57
N LYS A 201 1.25 18.41 -17.67
CA LYS A 201 0.17 18.18 -16.69
C LYS A 201 -1.11 17.70 -17.37
N LYS A 202 -1.82 16.79 -16.72
CA LYS A 202 -3.12 16.32 -17.16
C LYS A 202 -4.14 16.54 -16.07
N PHE A 203 -5.23 17.22 -16.37
CA PHE A 203 -6.35 17.35 -15.45
C PHE A 203 -7.05 16.00 -15.27
N LEU A 204 -7.32 15.63 -14.02
CA LEU A 204 -7.91 14.33 -13.69
C LEU A 204 -9.28 14.42 -13.03
N GLY A 205 -9.67 15.57 -12.47
CA GLY A 205 -10.94 15.73 -11.76
C GLY A 205 -10.81 16.53 -10.48
N TYR A 206 -11.72 16.31 -9.54
CA TYR A 206 -11.88 17.10 -8.32
C TYR A 206 -11.97 16.22 -7.07
N SER A 207 -11.43 16.70 -5.96
CA SER A 207 -11.56 16.02 -4.67
C SER A 207 -11.78 17.03 -3.54
N GLY A 208 -12.82 16.81 -2.74
CA GLY A 208 -13.07 17.54 -1.50
C GLY A 208 -12.41 16.83 -0.32
N MET A 209 -11.52 17.53 0.39
CA MET A 209 -10.68 16.95 1.45
C MET A 209 -10.57 17.91 2.62
N ASP A 210 -10.13 17.41 3.78
CA ASP A 210 -9.72 18.26 4.90
C ASP A 210 -8.39 18.97 4.62
N LEU A 211 -8.19 20.12 5.28
CA LEU A 211 -7.01 20.95 5.08
C LEU A 211 -5.68 20.24 5.42
N GLU A 212 -5.64 19.35 6.40
CA GLU A 212 -4.40 18.66 6.77
C GLU A 212 -4.00 17.63 5.70
N THR A 213 -4.97 16.91 5.13
CA THR A 213 -4.73 16.06 3.95
C THR A 213 -4.22 16.89 2.77
N ILE A 214 -4.83 18.06 2.51
CA ILE A 214 -4.41 18.94 1.42
C ILE A 214 -2.95 19.39 1.60
N LYS A 215 -2.56 19.81 2.81
CA LYS A 215 -1.18 20.24 3.10
C LYS A 215 -0.15 19.14 2.83
N LEU A 216 -0.48 17.88 3.13
CA LEU A 216 0.41 16.74 2.86
C LEU A 216 0.61 16.53 1.35
N LEU A 217 -0.47 16.64 0.57
CA LEU A 217 -0.41 16.50 -0.90
C LEU A 217 0.31 17.69 -1.54
N GLU A 218 0.10 18.90 -1.03
CA GLU A 218 0.78 20.13 -1.48
C GLU A 218 2.27 20.16 -1.16
N ALA A 219 2.74 19.28 -0.27
CA ALA A 219 4.17 19.07 -0.03
C ALA A 219 4.78 18.04 -1.01
N GLY A 220 4.03 17.60 -2.03
CA GLY A 220 4.43 16.52 -2.94
C GLY A 220 4.35 15.13 -2.30
N GLY A 221 3.68 15.02 -1.14
CA GLY A 221 3.53 13.78 -0.40
C GLY A 221 2.24 13.05 -0.74
N ARG A 222 1.63 12.47 0.30
CA ARG A 222 0.48 11.58 0.21
C ARG A 222 -0.47 11.83 1.37
N ARG A 223 -1.69 11.32 1.26
CA ARG A 223 -2.63 11.22 2.38
C ARG A 223 -2.09 10.25 3.44
N HIS A 224 -2.10 10.71 4.70
CA HIS A 224 -1.85 9.88 5.89
C HIS A 224 -3.10 9.68 6.75
N ASP A 225 -4.18 10.40 6.45
CA ASP A 225 -5.40 10.28 7.23
C ASP A 225 -6.08 8.92 6.99
N ARG A 226 -6.49 8.31 8.11
CA ARG A 226 -7.17 7.02 8.17
C ARG A 226 -8.64 7.15 8.58
N LYS A 227 -9.12 8.36 8.87
CA LYS A 227 -10.48 8.63 9.32
C LYS A 227 -11.46 8.78 8.16
N GLU A 228 -11.10 9.54 7.13
CA GLU A 228 -11.87 9.64 5.90
C GLU A 228 -11.33 8.61 4.91
N ALA A 229 -11.78 7.39 5.06
CA ALA A 229 -11.36 6.31 4.20
C ALA A 229 -12.36 6.13 3.05
N ALA A 230 -11.86 5.95 1.84
CA ALA A 230 -12.69 5.68 0.66
C ALA A 230 -13.26 4.26 0.74
N ARG A 231 -14.30 3.97 -0.06
CA ARG A 231 -14.83 2.61 -0.27
C ARG A 231 -13.76 1.61 -0.69
N TRP A 232 -12.63 2.11 -1.20
CA TRP A 232 -11.55 1.35 -1.80
C TRP A 232 -10.24 1.41 -0.99
N GLY A 233 -10.32 1.76 0.30
CA GLY A 233 -9.20 1.79 1.25
C GLY A 233 -8.68 3.20 1.56
N PHE A 234 -7.42 3.31 1.94
CA PHE A 234 -6.76 4.59 2.30
C PHE A 234 -6.35 5.45 1.10
N ALA A 235 -7.08 5.33 0.00
CA ALA A 235 -6.83 6.09 -1.21
C ALA A 235 -7.59 7.42 -1.22
N MET A 236 -7.13 8.34 -2.05
CA MET A 236 -7.83 9.60 -2.33
C MET A 236 -8.88 9.34 -3.42
N TYR A 237 -10.14 9.67 -3.14
CA TYR A 237 -11.17 9.68 -4.18
C TYR A 237 -11.02 10.94 -5.05
N VAL A 238 -11.39 10.84 -6.32
CA VAL A 238 -11.45 11.94 -7.27
C VAL A 238 -12.71 11.77 -8.10
N ALA A 239 -13.60 12.74 -8.03
CA ALA A 239 -14.81 12.82 -8.83
C ALA A 239 -14.53 13.55 -10.14
N ASP A 240 -15.18 13.10 -11.21
CA ASP A 240 -15.17 13.84 -12.47
C ASP A 240 -16.05 15.10 -12.41
N ASP A 241 -17.08 15.14 -11.56
CA ASP A 241 -17.97 16.29 -11.33
C ASP A 241 -17.57 17.10 -10.05
N PRO A 242 -17.29 18.42 -10.16
CA PRO A 242 -16.95 19.26 -9.01
C PRO A 242 -18.11 19.43 -8.03
N ALA A 243 -19.37 19.27 -8.46
CA ALA A 243 -20.52 19.28 -7.55
C ALA A 243 -20.50 18.05 -6.63
N ILE A 244 -20.04 16.90 -7.12
CA ILE A 244 -19.85 15.69 -6.31
C ILE A 244 -18.70 15.91 -5.31
N ALA A 245 -17.56 16.44 -5.77
CA ALA A 245 -16.45 16.77 -4.88
C ALA A 245 -16.87 17.78 -3.79
N LYS A 246 -17.68 18.79 -4.14
CA LYS A 246 -18.27 19.71 -3.16
C LYS A 246 -19.17 18.99 -2.15
N TYR A 247 -20.05 18.09 -2.61
CA TYR A 247 -20.91 17.33 -1.72
C TYR A 247 -20.10 16.55 -0.68
N PHE A 248 -19.04 15.86 -1.11
CA PHE A 248 -18.17 15.11 -0.20
C PHE A 248 -17.34 16.03 0.71
N SER A 249 -16.87 17.17 0.21
CA SER A 249 -16.23 18.21 1.05
C SER A 249 -17.13 18.63 2.21
N ASP A 250 -18.43 18.81 1.97
CA ASP A 250 -19.41 19.17 3.00
C ASP A 250 -19.79 17.96 3.89
N TRP A 251 -19.81 16.76 3.32
CA TRP A 251 -20.09 15.51 4.05
C TRP A 251 -19.00 15.19 5.09
N ILE A 252 -17.74 15.39 4.74
CA ILE A 252 -16.56 15.15 5.61
C ILE A 252 -16.66 15.92 6.93
N LYS A 253 -17.17 17.16 6.91
CA LYS A 253 -17.41 17.96 8.12
C LYS A 253 -18.44 17.31 9.06
N LYS A 254 -19.37 16.52 8.53
CA LYS A 254 -20.42 15.89 9.33
C LYS A 254 -20.00 14.52 9.86
N THR A 255 -19.15 13.78 9.14
CA THR A 255 -18.90 12.36 9.40
C THR A 255 -17.52 12.05 9.93
N ALA A 256 -16.48 12.82 9.58
CA ALA A 256 -15.09 12.45 9.89
C ALA A 256 -14.40 13.43 10.86
N PHE A 257 -14.51 14.74 10.62
CA PHE A 257 -13.69 15.74 11.34
C PHE A 257 -14.50 16.78 12.13
N GLY A 258 -15.83 16.72 12.09
CA GLY A 258 -16.71 17.64 12.80
C GLY A 258 -16.91 18.98 12.09
N THR A 259 -17.92 19.74 12.55
CA THR A 259 -18.45 20.91 11.84
C THR A 259 -17.47 22.08 11.72
N GLN A 260 -16.42 22.08 12.54
CA GLN A 260 -15.35 23.09 12.53
C GLN A 260 -14.21 22.74 11.54
N ALA A 261 -14.25 21.56 10.92
CA ALA A 261 -13.24 21.15 9.96
C ALA A 261 -13.21 22.08 8.74
N GLN A 262 -12.02 22.52 8.38
CA GLN A 262 -11.79 23.24 7.14
C GLN A 262 -11.65 22.20 6.04
N THR A 263 -12.62 22.16 5.13
CA THR A 263 -12.56 21.33 3.92
C THR A 263 -12.61 22.22 2.69
N ILE A 264 -11.87 21.81 1.66
CA ILE A 264 -11.69 22.57 0.44
C ILE A 264 -11.79 21.57 -0.73
N VAL A 265 -12.41 22.01 -1.82
CA VAL A 265 -12.37 21.27 -3.08
C VAL A 265 -11.10 21.62 -3.83
N CYS A 266 -10.36 20.61 -4.23
CA CYS A 266 -9.16 20.72 -5.02
C CYS A 266 -9.38 20.19 -6.43
N ALA A 267 -8.79 20.85 -7.41
CA ALA A 267 -8.53 20.28 -8.72
C ALA A 267 -7.31 19.36 -8.64
N ILE A 268 -7.43 18.17 -9.24
CA ILE A 268 -6.41 17.12 -9.20
C ILE A 268 -5.82 16.97 -10.58
N TYR A 269 -4.49 16.96 -10.65
CA TYR A 269 -3.72 16.80 -11.88
C TYR A 269 -2.71 15.68 -11.74
N ALA A 270 -2.42 14.96 -12.82
CA ALA A 270 -1.12 14.30 -12.96
C ALA A 270 -0.08 15.36 -13.33
N ARG A 271 1.08 15.32 -12.69
CA ARG A 271 2.25 16.17 -13.01
C ARG A 271 2.78 15.89 -14.40
N ASP A 272 2.70 14.63 -14.85
CA ASP A 272 3.03 14.21 -16.20
C ASP A 272 1.93 13.30 -16.76
N GLY A 273 1.24 13.79 -17.79
CA GLY A 273 0.14 13.10 -18.45
C GLY A 273 0.56 11.87 -19.24
N ASP A 274 1.80 11.82 -19.74
CA ASP A 274 2.30 10.65 -20.47
C ASP A 274 2.56 9.50 -19.49
N ILE A 275 3.12 9.81 -18.31
CA ILE A 275 3.27 8.84 -17.23
C ILE A 275 1.89 8.34 -16.78
N PHE A 276 0.94 9.26 -16.60
CA PHE A 276 -0.43 8.87 -16.27
C PHE A 276 -0.99 7.93 -17.33
N ASP A 277 -0.93 8.25 -18.62
CA ASP A 277 -1.50 7.41 -19.67
C ASP A 277 -0.88 6.02 -19.75
N ASN A 278 0.43 5.91 -19.51
CA ASN A 278 1.15 4.65 -19.59
C ASN A 278 1.06 3.80 -18.31
N MET A 279 0.71 4.37 -17.15
CA MET A 279 0.56 3.59 -15.92
C MET A 279 -0.72 2.74 -15.93
N ASN A 280 -0.70 1.70 -15.11
CA ASN A 280 -1.82 0.76 -14.98
C ASN A 280 -3.09 1.46 -14.48
N LYS A 281 -4.20 1.21 -15.16
CA LYS A 281 -5.52 1.72 -14.81
C LYS A 281 -6.56 0.62 -15.01
N ILE A 282 -7.52 0.55 -14.10
CA ILE A 282 -8.58 -0.45 -14.17
C ILE A 282 -9.91 0.13 -13.72
N TRP A 283 -10.99 -0.25 -14.41
CA TRP A 283 -12.34 -0.04 -13.93
C TRP A 283 -12.85 -1.30 -13.23
N VAL A 284 -13.13 -1.22 -11.93
CA VAL A 284 -13.65 -2.35 -11.14
C VAL A 284 -15.18 -2.29 -11.05
N PRO A 285 -15.87 -3.45 -10.99
CA PRO A 285 -17.31 -3.46 -10.78
C PRO A 285 -17.64 -2.94 -9.38
N ASP A 286 -18.87 -2.43 -9.20
CA ASP A 286 -19.41 -2.06 -7.89
C ASP A 286 -19.77 -3.31 -7.07
N ASP A 287 -18.75 -4.07 -6.65
CA ASP A 287 -18.89 -5.27 -5.82
C ASP A 287 -18.39 -4.99 -4.40
N ILE A 288 -19.28 -5.13 -3.41
CA ILE A 288 -18.97 -4.94 -2.00
C ILE A 288 -17.84 -5.85 -1.49
N LYS A 289 -17.61 -7.01 -2.13
CA LYS A 289 -16.53 -7.93 -1.77
C LYS A 289 -15.14 -7.40 -2.10
N LEU A 290 -15.05 -6.45 -3.04
CA LEU A 290 -13.79 -5.81 -3.44
C LEU A 290 -13.55 -4.49 -2.69
N GLN A 291 -14.61 -3.97 -2.05
CA GLN A 291 -14.54 -2.76 -1.26
C GLN A 291 -13.88 -3.04 0.08
N THR A 292 -13.15 -2.05 0.57
CA THR A 292 -12.55 -2.09 1.89
C THR A 292 -13.59 -1.58 2.88
N ASN A 293 -13.96 -2.40 3.88
CA ASN A 293 -14.89 -2.00 4.93
C ASN A 293 -14.18 -1.09 5.94
N VAL A 294 -13.79 0.10 5.50
CA VAL A 294 -12.96 1.03 6.27
C VAL A 294 -13.64 1.56 7.53
N ASN A 295 -14.97 1.50 7.60
CA ASN A 295 -15.75 1.91 8.76
C ASN A 295 -15.75 0.87 9.89
N CYS A 296 -15.29 -0.37 9.66
CA CYS A 296 -15.23 -1.38 10.73
C CYS A 296 -14.10 -1.14 11.73
N GLY A 297 -13.12 -0.28 11.41
CA GLY A 297 -11.97 0.04 12.26
C GLY A 297 -10.97 -1.09 12.46
N ASP A 298 -11.23 -2.27 11.90
CA ASP A 298 -10.42 -3.47 12.04
C ASP A 298 -9.30 -3.47 10.99
N GLU A 299 -8.11 -3.03 11.39
CA GLU A 299 -6.94 -2.88 10.53
C GLU A 299 -6.55 -4.19 9.84
N PHE A 300 -6.74 -5.33 10.51
CA PHE A 300 -6.47 -6.65 9.96
C PHE A 300 -7.39 -6.92 8.76
N LYS A 301 -8.70 -6.71 8.93
CA LYS A 301 -9.66 -6.87 7.83
C LYS A 301 -9.41 -5.89 6.69
N ILE A 302 -9.01 -4.67 7.01
CA ILE A 302 -8.69 -3.64 6.01
C ILE A 302 -7.48 -4.09 5.16
N GLY A 303 -6.40 -4.53 5.80
CA GLY A 303 -5.20 -5.02 5.12
C GLY A 303 -5.50 -6.20 4.18
N TRP A 304 -6.20 -7.22 4.70
CA TRP A 304 -6.55 -8.41 3.92
C TRP A 304 -7.56 -8.13 2.80
N SER A 305 -8.54 -7.24 3.02
CA SER A 305 -9.48 -6.82 1.97
C SER A 305 -8.76 -6.12 0.81
N GLN A 306 -7.79 -5.26 1.10
CA GLN A 306 -6.97 -4.62 0.06
C GLN A 306 -6.13 -5.64 -0.71
N GLU A 307 -5.50 -6.58 -0.01
CA GLU A 307 -4.70 -7.63 -0.62
C GLU A 307 -5.55 -8.59 -1.49
N ASP A 308 -6.76 -8.93 -1.06
CA ASP A 308 -7.71 -9.72 -1.86
C ASP A 308 -8.16 -8.97 -3.12
N ARG A 309 -8.43 -7.66 -3.02
CA ARG A 309 -8.73 -6.82 -4.18
C ARG A 309 -7.54 -6.78 -5.15
N ASP A 310 -6.33 -6.54 -4.66
CA ASP A 310 -5.13 -6.45 -5.49
C ASP A 310 -4.90 -7.75 -6.25
N ARG A 311 -5.10 -8.90 -5.61
CA ARG A 311 -5.05 -10.22 -6.24
C ARG A 311 -6.12 -10.38 -7.32
N GLN A 312 -7.35 -9.95 -7.06
CA GLN A 312 -8.43 -10.02 -8.04
C GLN A 312 -8.16 -9.11 -9.26
N VAL A 313 -7.63 -7.92 -9.02
CA VAL A 313 -7.20 -6.98 -10.07
C VAL A 313 -6.06 -7.56 -10.90
N ALA A 314 -5.09 -8.22 -10.25
CA ALA A 314 -4.01 -8.95 -10.94
C ALA A 314 -4.54 -10.11 -11.79
N ALA A 315 -5.57 -10.83 -11.34
CA ALA A 315 -6.23 -11.87 -12.12
C ALA A 315 -6.95 -11.31 -13.37
N TRP A 316 -7.26 -10.02 -13.40
CA TRP A 316 -7.76 -9.31 -14.59
C TRP A 316 -6.65 -8.68 -15.44
N GLY A 317 -5.38 -8.97 -15.13
CA GLY A 317 -4.23 -8.55 -15.93
C GLY A 317 -3.62 -7.20 -15.53
N VAL A 318 -4.06 -6.58 -14.44
CA VAL A 318 -3.55 -5.27 -14.01
C VAL A 318 -2.80 -5.40 -12.68
N LYS A 319 -1.60 -4.85 -12.58
CA LYS A 319 -0.74 -4.97 -11.38
C LYS A 319 -0.54 -3.63 -10.69
N LYS A 320 -0.21 -3.65 -9.39
CA LYS A 320 0.18 -2.45 -8.64
C LYS A 320 1.49 -1.83 -9.17
N PRO A 321 1.67 -0.50 -9.05
CA PRO A 321 0.66 0.49 -8.67
C PRO A 321 -0.36 0.67 -9.81
N TYR A 322 -1.61 0.95 -9.48
CA TYR A 322 -2.67 1.25 -10.44
C TYR A 322 -3.58 2.37 -9.92
N VAL A 323 -4.30 3.03 -10.83
CA VAL A 323 -5.46 3.86 -10.50
C VAL A 323 -6.73 3.06 -10.76
N LEU A 324 -7.68 3.15 -9.82
CA LEU A 324 -8.93 2.40 -9.87
C LEU A 324 -10.08 3.34 -10.21
N PHE A 325 -10.94 2.91 -11.13
CA PHE A 325 -12.19 3.58 -11.45
C PHE A 325 -13.35 2.68 -11.03
N SER A 326 -14.48 3.26 -10.64
CA SER A 326 -15.69 2.52 -10.35
C SER A 326 -16.92 3.37 -10.59
N ARG A 327 -18.09 2.72 -10.71
CA ARG A 327 -19.37 3.41 -10.59
C ARG A 327 -19.76 3.42 -9.12
N HIS A 328 -20.06 4.59 -8.59
CA HIS A 328 -20.51 4.75 -7.22
C HIS A 328 -22.03 4.93 -7.18
N PRO A 329 -22.74 4.17 -6.33
CA PRO A 329 -24.19 4.26 -6.22
C PRO A 329 -24.62 5.63 -5.69
N ASN A 330 -25.83 6.05 -6.00
CA ASN A 330 -26.38 7.28 -5.46
C ASN A 330 -26.45 7.21 -3.92
N MET A 331 -26.04 8.26 -3.23
CA MET A 331 -26.09 8.31 -1.76
C MET A 331 -27.44 8.80 -1.22
N GLY A 332 -28.41 9.07 -2.10
CA GLY A 332 -29.72 9.60 -1.74
C GLY A 332 -29.64 10.97 -1.07
N ASN A 333 -30.72 11.39 -0.42
CA ASN A 333 -30.82 12.74 0.15
C ASN A 333 -30.54 12.81 1.67
N TYR A 334 -29.96 11.75 2.26
CA TYR A 334 -29.79 11.63 3.71
C TYR A 334 -29.00 12.80 4.33
N TRP A 335 -28.05 13.38 3.60
CA TRP A 335 -27.15 14.44 4.10
C TRP A 335 -27.27 15.78 3.38
N GLY A 336 -28.35 15.94 2.59
CA GLY A 336 -28.55 17.01 1.63
C GLY A 336 -28.83 16.44 0.25
N ARG A 337 -29.23 17.29 -0.70
CA ARG A 337 -29.51 16.87 -2.09
C ARG A 337 -28.22 16.38 -2.74
N PHE A 338 -28.13 15.08 -3.03
CA PHE A 338 -27.00 14.53 -3.77
C PHE A 338 -27.00 15.05 -5.21
N PRO A 339 -25.86 15.49 -5.77
CA PRO A 339 -25.82 16.19 -7.05
C PRO A 339 -25.99 15.28 -8.28
N VAL A 340 -26.32 14.00 -8.07
CA VAL A 340 -26.63 13.04 -9.13
C VAL A 340 -28.15 12.80 -9.17
N PRO A 341 -28.85 13.22 -10.25
CA PRO A 341 -30.30 13.10 -10.34
C PRO A 341 -30.76 11.66 -10.56
N ASN A 342 -32.06 11.42 -10.38
CA ASN A 342 -32.76 10.17 -10.73
C ASN A 342 -32.18 8.89 -10.11
N ASN A 343 -31.58 9.01 -8.92
CA ASN A 343 -30.91 7.89 -8.25
C ASN A 343 -29.79 7.25 -9.11
N GLY A 344 -29.22 8.00 -10.07
CA GLY A 344 -28.17 7.53 -10.95
C GLY A 344 -26.84 7.32 -10.23
N ARG A 345 -25.94 6.56 -10.87
CA ARG A 345 -24.56 6.35 -10.41
C ARG A 345 -23.63 7.45 -10.95
N TRP A 346 -22.46 7.60 -10.33
CA TRP A 346 -21.42 8.55 -10.77
C TRP A 346 -20.05 7.88 -10.88
N ASN A 347 -19.08 8.54 -11.52
CA ASN A 347 -17.75 7.98 -11.73
C ASN A 347 -16.80 8.36 -10.61
N GLU A 348 -16.32 7.35 -9.90
CA GLU A 348 -15.32 7.50 -8.86
C GLU A 348 -13.97 7.04 -9.40
N MET A 349 -12.95 7.89 -9.33
CA MET A 349 -11.56 7.51 -9.49
C MET A 349 -10.88 7.47 -8.12
N VAL A 350 -9.96 6.53 -7.93
CA VAL A 350 -9.29 6.25 -6.67
C VAL A 350 -7.79 6.19 -6.90
N ILE A 351 -7.06 7.05 -6.21
CA ILE A 351 -5.61 7.18 -6.33
C ILE A 351 -4.96 6.74 -5.03
N TYR A 352 -4.18 5.67 -5.07
CA TYR A 352 -3.46 5.13 -3.91
C TYR A 352 -2.22 5.97 -3.54
N PRO A 353 -1.77 5.93 -2.27
CA PRO A 353 -0.71 6.82 -1.77
C PRO A 353 0.60 6.82 -2.57
N GLN A 354 0.99 5.68 -3.13
CA GLN A 354 2.19 5.56 -3.97
C GLN A 354 2.02 6.36 -5.26
N VAL A 355 0.82 6.37 -5.86
CA VAL A 355 0.56 7.19 -7.05
C VAL A 355 0.47 8.67 -6.68
N GLN A 356 -0.12 8.99 -5.53
CA GLN A 356 -0.25 10.37 -5.04
C GLN A 356 1.11 11.08 -4.99
N GLU A 357 2.06 10.53 -4.24
CA GLU A 357 3.35 11.19 -4.07
C GLU A 357 4.20 11.17 -5.34
N ASN A 358 4.09 10.12 -6.17
CA ASN A 358 4.95 9.94 -7.33
C ASN A 358 4.45 10.71 -8.55
N LEU A 359 3.16 11.03 -8.63
CA LEU A 359 2.59 11.58 -9.87
C LEU A 359 1.59 12.73 -9.69
N ILE A 360 0.98 12.92 -8.52
CA ILE A 360 -0.19 13.80 -8.41
C ILE A 360 0.15 15.21 -7.92
N LEU A 361 -0.58 16.19 -8.46
CA LEU A 361 -0.56 17.58 -8.03
C LEU A 361 -1.98 17.99 -7.62
N THR A 362 -2.08 18.60 -6.44
CA THR A 362 -3.34 19.02 -5.84
C THR A 362 -3.37 20.54 -5.77
N ILE A 363 -4.37 21.16 -6.41
CA ILE A 363 -4.54 22.63 -6.46
C ILE A 363 -5.86 23.00 -5.81
N ARG A 364 -5.83 23.82 -4.75
CA ARG A 364 -7.05 24.33 -4.11
C ARG A 364 -7.83 25.21 -5.08
N LEU A 365 -9.15 25.10 -5.03
CA LEU A 365 -10.04 26.05 -5.67
C LEU A 365 -10.53 27.06 -4.63
N SER A 366 -10.54 28.33 -5.00
CA SER A 366 -11.34 29.35 -4.31
C SER A 366 -12.83 29.09 -4.51
N ASP A 367 -13.67 29.69 -3.65
CA ASP A 367 -15.13 29.59 -3.77
C ASP A 367 -15.63 30.05 -5.15
N SER A 368 -15.03 31.11 -5.73
CA SER A 368 -15.38 31.60 -7.06
C SER A 368 -14.96 30.62 -8.16
N GLU A 369 -13.79 30.01 -8.07
CA GLU A 369 -13.33 29.01 -9.04
C GLU A 369 -14.19 27.75 -8.98
N LEU A 370 -14.55 27.29 -7.78
CA LEU A 370 -15.45 26.16 -7.60
C LEU A 370 -16.86 26.46 -8.13
N ALA A 371 -17.41 27.64 -7.84
CA ALA A 371 -18.71 28.05 -8.37
C ALA A 371 -18.69 28.10 -9.91
N ASN A 372 -17.61 28.63 -10.50
CA ASN A 372 -17.42 28.63 -11.95
C ASN A 372 -17.35 27.19 -12.51
N ALA A 373 -16.54 26.31 -11.92
CA ALA A 373 -16.43 24.91 -12.33
C ALA A 373 -17.77 24.16 -12.27
N ILE A 374 -18.61 24.44 -11.28
CA ILE A 374 -19.95 23.83 -11.13
C ILE A 374 -20.94 24.37 -12.19
N SER A 375 -20.87 25.66 -12.50
CA SER A 375 -21.82 26.34 -13.39
C SER A 375 -21.52 26.16 -14.88
N ASN A 376 -20.27 25.93 -15.26
CA ASN A 376 -19.86 25.80 -16.65
C ASN A 376 -19.97 24.34 -17.13
N SER A 377 -20.97 24.08 -18.00
CA SER A 377 -21.27 22.76 -18.53
C SER A 377 -20.15 22.15 -19.39
N ALA A 378 -19.29 22.96 -20.00
CA ALA A 378 -18.18 22.48 -20.85
C ALA A 378 -16.96 22.03 -20.02
N THR A 379 -16.84 22.48 -18.78
CA THR A 379 -15.75 22.12 -17.83
C THR A 379 -16.25 21.26 -16.68
N ARG A 380 -17.53 20.89 -16.70
CA ARG A 380 -18.20 20.27 -15.56
C ARG A 380 -17.56 18.93 -15.28
N HIS A 381 -17.45 18.05 -16.26
CA HIS A 381 -17.14 16.65 -16.01
C HIS A 381 -16.02 16.14 -16.93
N GLU A 382 -15.06 15.42 -16.35
CA GLU A 382 -14.06 14.69 -17.14
C GLU A 382 -14.66 13.48 -17.88
N HIS A 383 -15.80 12.96 -17.39
CA HIS A 383 -16.55 11.82 -17.92
C HIS A 383 -15.64 10.59 -18.12
N TYR A 384 -15.16 10.00 -17.03
CA TYR A 384 -14.22 8.88 -17.08
C TYR A 384 -14.71 7.70 -17.94
N GLU A 385 -16.02 7.50 -18.03
CA GLU A 385 -16.68 6.51 -18.87
C GLU A 385 -16.39 6.68 -20.37
N ASN A 386 -16.02 7.90 -20.80
CA ASN A 386 -15.65 8.22 -22.17
C ASN A 386 -14.13 8.21 -22.38
N ARG A 387 -13.34 7.81 -21.36
CA ARG A 387 -11.87 7.86 -21.36
C ARG A 387 -11.20 6.50 -21.46
N PHE A 388 -11.94 5.41 -21.64
CA PHE A 388 -11.36 4.06 -21.62
C PHE A 388 -10.19 3.88 -22.58
N SER A 389 -10.39 4.21 -23.86
CA SER A 389 -9.31 4.13 -24.86
C SER A 389 -8.26 5.22 -24.64
N ALA A 390 -8.68 6.47 -24.43
CA ALA A 390 -7.78 7.62 -24.33
C ALA A 390 -6.81 7.54 -23.15
N TRP A 391 -7.23 6.94 -22.02
CA TRP A 391 -6.42 6.78 -20.82
C TRP A 391 -5.92 5.35 -20.62
N ASN A 392 -6.12 4.47 -21.61
CA ASN A 392 -5.74 3.06 -21.54
C ASN A 392 -6.25 2.35 -20.27
N ILE A 393 -7.55 2.50 -19.99
CA ILE A 393 -8.20 1.90 -18.81
C ILE A 393 -8.63 0.47 -19.17
N THR A 394 -8.17 -0.49 -18.36
CA THR A 394 -8.64 -1.88 -18.48
C THR A 394 -10.06 -2.00 -17.95
N VAL A 395 -10.98 -2.56 -18.76
CA VAL A 395 -12.38 -2.80 -18.38
C VAL A 395 -12.68 -4.30 -18.44
N PRO A 396 -12.53 -5.04 -17.32
CA PRO A 396 -12.68 -6.48 -17.30
C PRO A 396 -14.15 -6.90 -17.50
N SER A 397 -14.38 -8.16 -17.91
CA SER A 397 -15.72 -8.66 -18.22
C SER A 397 -16.74 -8.48 -17.08
N PRO A 398 -16.42 -8.66 -15.78
CA PRO A 398 -17.35 -8.38 -14.69
C PRO A 398 -17.82 -6.93 -14.66
N THR A 399 -16.93 -5.97 -14.95
CA THR A 399 -17.28 -4.54 -15.03
C THR A 399 -18.23 -4.25 -16.19
N GLN A 400 -18.00 -4.86 -17.35
CA GLN A 400 -18.94 -4.75 -18.48
C GLN A 400 -20.32 -5.34 -18.13
N GLY A 401 -20.35 -6.41 -17.33
CA GLY A 401 -21.58 -6.99 -16.79
C GLY A 401 -22.30 -6.03 -15.84
N ASP A 402 -21.56 -5.37 -14.94
CA ASP A 402 -22.10 -4.36 -14.03
C ASP A 402 -22.73 -3.18 -14.78
N PHE A 403 -22.07 -2.66 -15.83
CA PHE A 403 -22.64 -1.60 -16.68
C PHE A 403 -23.96 -2.03 -17.31
N LYS A 404 -23.99 -3.24 -17.91
CA LYS A 404 -25.21 -3.79 -18.53
C LYS A 404 -26.34 -3.96 -17.52
N ALA A 405 -26.04 -4.44 -16.31
CA ALA A 405 -27.03 -4.60 -15.25
C ALA A 405 -27.69 -3.28 -14.84
N HIS A 406 -27.00 -2.15 -15.03
CA HIS A 406 -27.48 -0.81 -14.74
C HIS A 406 -27.94 -0.03 -15.99
N SER A 407 -28.09 -0.69 -17.14
CA SER A 407 -28.44 -0.06 -18.42
C SER A 407 -27.48 1.05 -18.84
N GLU A 408 -26.20 0.92 -18.46
CA GLU A 408 -25.12 1.83 -18.84
C GLU A 408 -24.39 1.24 -20.06
N HIS A 409 -24.31 2.01 -21.14
CA HIS A 409 -23.72 1.60 -22.41
C HIS A 409 -22.55 2.52 -22.76
N PHE A 410 -21.38 2.20 -22.21
CA PHE A 410 -20.14 2.92 -22.50
C PHE A 410 -19.41 2.26 -23.68
N ALA A 411 -18.79 3.10 -24.50
CA ALA A 411 -18.13 2.71 -25.75
C ALA A 411 -16.67 2.31 -25.55
#